data_AF-A0A4U9HQE0-F1
#
_entry.id   AF-A0A4U9HQE0-F1
#
_cell.length_a   1.000
_cell.length_b   1.000
_cell.length_c   1.000
_cell.angle_alpha   90.00
_cell.angle_beta   90.00
_cell.angle_gamma   90.00
#
_symmetry.space_group_name_H-M   'P 1'
#
loop_
_entity.id
_entity.type
_entity.pdbx_description
1 polymer ?
#
loop_
_entity_poly.entity_id
_entity_poly.type
_entity_poly.pdbx_seq_one_letter_code
_entity_poly.pdbx_strand_id
1 'polypeptide(L)'
;MNPWSNTLWLNEHGPRGGDEINIPERGKNYGWPLATHGINYSGLPIPEAKGETVAGTEPPLFVWKKSPALSGMAFYNSDVFPQWKNKLFIGALKDKDVIVLNVSGNSVTEEGRILGDRNQRVRDVRVGPDGYLYVLTDESDGQLLKVSPSRE
;
A
#
# COMPACT_ATOMS: atom_id res chain seq x y z
N MET A 1 -1.41 -0.18 -12.36
CA MET A 1 -0.92 -1.36 -13.13
C MET A 1 0.52 -1.63 -12.73
N ASN A 2 0.86 -2.87 -12.41
CA ASN A 2 2.24 -3.30 -12.28
C ASN A 2 2.90 -3.27 -13.67
N PRO A 3 3.96 -2.48 -13.87
CA PRO A 3 4.55 -2.26 -15.19
C PRO A 3 5.33 -3.46 -15.72
N TRP A 4 5.71 -4.41 -14.86
CA TRP A 4 6.51 -5.57 -15.23
C TRP A 4 5.65 -6.79 -15.62
N SER A 5 4.47 -6.93 -15.02
CA SER A 5 3.54 -8.04 -15.30
C SER A 5 2.30 -7.63 -16.11
N ASN A 6 2.06 -6.33 -16.28
CA ASN A 6 0.82 -5.79 -16.85
C ASN A 6 -0.45 -6.27 -16.11
N THR A 7 -0.35 -6.45 -14.79
CA THR A 7 -1.47 -6.85 -13.93
C THR A 7 -1.92 -5.70 -13.04
N LEU A 8 -3.21 -5.61 -12.76
CA LEU A 8 -3.74 -4.68 -11.77
C LEU A 8 -3.34 -5.17 -10.36
N TRP A 9 -2.81 -4.25 -9.56
CA TRP A 9 -2.66 -4.44 -8.12
C TRP A 9 -3.51 -3.36 -7.46
N LEU A 10 -4.10 -3.68 -6.33
CA LEU A 10 -4.82 -2.73 -5.48
C LEU A 10 -4.36 -2.89 -4.03
N ASN A 11 -4.63 -1.87 -3.22
CA ASN A 11 -4.58 -1.99 -1.77
C ASN A 11 -5.93 -1.60 -1.16
N GLU A 12 -6.16 -2.02 0.06
CA GLU A 12 -7.39 -1.71 0.80
C GLU A 12 -7.14 -1.50 2.29
N HIS A 13 -8.10 -0.84 2.94
CA HIS A 13 -8.13 -0.70 4.39
C HIS A 13 -8.79 -1.91 5.02
N GLY A 14 -8.13 -2.47 6.04
CA GLY A 14 -8.79 -3.33 7.01
C GLY A 14 -9.57 -2.52 8.06
N PRO A 15 -10.24 -3.21 8.99
CA PRO A 15 -10.82 -2.58 10.17
C PRO A 15 -9.70 -2.17 11.17
N ARG A 16 -9.67 -2.72 12.39
CA ARG A 16 -8.54 -2.52 13.31
C ARG A 16 -7.43 -3.50 12.94
N GLY A 17 -6.55 -3.09 12.02
CA GLY A 17 -5.58 -3.98 11.42
C GLY A 17 -6.12 -4.64 10.15
N GLY A 18 -5.25 -5.31 9.40
CA GLY A 18 -5.63 -6.08 8.22
C GLY A 18 -5.71 -5.26 6.94
N ASP A 19 -4.92 -4.19 6.80
CA ASP A 19 -4.73 -3.56 5.48
C ASP A 19 -4.01 -4.54 4.55
N GLU A 20 -4.39 -4.56 3.27
CA GLU A 20 -3.92 -5.60 2.33
C GLU A 20 -3.43 -5.01 1.00
N ILE A 21 -2.55 -5.74 0.32
CA ILE A 21 -2.34 -5.64 -1.13
C ILE A 21 -2.95 -6.88 -1.78
N ASN A 22 -3.70 -6.66 -2.85
CA ASN A 22 -4.36 -7.70 -3.62
C ASN A 22 -4.00 -7.59 -5.11
N ILE A 23 -3.90 -8.75 -5.78
CA ILE A 23 -3.82 -8.85 -7.24
C ILE A 23 -5.19 -9.33 -7.73
N PRO A 24 -6.13 -8.41 -8.04
CA PRO A 24 -7.50 -8.75 -8.43
C PRO A 24 -7.55 -9.57 -9.72
N GLU A 25 -8.29 -10.67 -9.66
CA GLU A 25 -8.59 -11.57 -10.77
C GLU A 25 -10.08 -11.60 -11.07
N ARG A 26 -10.42 -11.80 -12.35
CA ARG A 26 -11.81 -11.78 -12.82
C ARG A 26 -12.64 -12.85 -12.13
N GLY A 27 -13.71 -12.44 -11.46
CA GLY A 27 -14.68 -13.35 -10.83
C GLY A 27 -14.21 -13.99 -9.51
N LYS A 28 -13.04 -13.58 -8.99
CA LYS A 28 -12.53 -14.05 -7.71
C LYS A 28 -13.10 -13.26 -6.53
N ASN A 29 -13.16 -13.90 -5.37
CA ASN A 29 -13.66 -13.34 -4.12
C ASN A 29 -12.49 -13.12 -3.14
N TYR A 30 -12.25 -11.89 -2.70
CA TYR A 30 -11.16 -11.53 -1.78
C TYR A 30 -11.57 -11.61 -0.30
N GLY A 31 -12.78 -12.10 -0.03
CA GLY A 31 -13.14 -12.69 1.25
C GLY A 31 -13.85 -11.77 2.24
N TRP A 32 -13.64 -10.46 2.21
CA TRP A 32 -14.34 -9.56 3.14
C TRP A 32 -15.88 -9.70 3.07
N PRO A 33 -16.61 -9.79 4.19
CA PRO A 33 -16.11 -9.81 5.58
C PRO A 33 -15.86 -11.21 6.16
N LEU A 34 -16.05 -12.28 5.38
CA LEU A 34 -15.89 -13.67 5.85
C LEU A 34 -14.43 -14.00 6.17
N ALA A 35 -13.49 -13.56 5.35
CA ALA A 35 -12.06 -13.62 5.62
C ALA A 35 -11.54 -12.20 5.92
N THR A 36 -10.78 -12.05 7.01
CA THR A 36 -10.12 -10.78 7.34
C THR A 36 -8.93 -11.01 8.26
N HIS A 37 -7.87 -10.24 8.07
CA HIS A 37 -6.72 -10.19 8.97
C HIS A 37 -6.83 -9.10 10.05
N GLY A 38 -7.96 -8.38 10.07
CA GLY A 38 -8.28 -7.36 11.05
C GLY A 38 -9.27 -7.84 12.09
N ILE A 39 -9.44 -7.04 13.13
CA ILE A 39 -10.51 -7.23 14.13
C ILE A 39 -11.42 -6.00 14.16
N ASN A 40 -12.56 -6.11 14.82
CA ASN A 40 -13.41 -4.96 15.07
C ASN A 40 -12.67 -3.93 15.94
N TYR A 41 -13.00 -2.65 15.80
CA TYR A 41 -12.43 -1.57 16.61
C TYR A 41 -12.64 -1.78 18.12
N SER A 42 -13.70 -2.50 18.51
CA SER A 42 -13.94 -2.96 19.89
C SER A 42 -12.83 -3.86 20.45
N GLY A 43 -11.98 -4.45 19.60
CA GLY A 43 -10.99 -5.46 19.97
C GLY A 43 -11.50 -6.90 19.89
N LEU A 44 -12.77 -7.09 19.52
CA LEU A 44 -13.37 -8.40 19.28
C LEU A 44 -13.30 -8.76 17.77
N PRO A 45 -13.49 -10.04 17.39
CA PRO A 45 -13.59 -10.42 15.98
C PRO A 45 -14.67 -9.64 15.23
N ILE A 46 -14.51 -9.50 13.91
CA ILE A 46 -15.60 -9.03 13.03
C ILE A 46 -16.74 -10.06 13.08
N PRO A 47 -18.01 -9.67 13.31
CA PRO A 47 -19.10 -10.62 13.57
C PRO A 47 -19.31 -11.68 12.48
N GLU A 48 -19.10 -11.31 11.22
CA GLU A 48 -19.27 -12.17 10.06
C GLU A 48 -18.04 -13.03 9.74
N ALA A 49 -16.90 -12.71 10.36
CA ALA A 49 -15.63 -13.36 10.03
C ALA A 49 -15.61 -14.83 10.48
N LYS A 50 -15.15 -15.68 9.57
CA LYS A 50 -14.96 -17.12 9.77
C LYS A 50 -13.50 -17.50 9.99
N GLY A 51 -12.56 -16.57 9.83
CA GLY A 51 -11.13 -16.74 10.05
C GLY A 51 -10.28 -15.81 9.18
N GLU A 52 -8.96 -15.94 9.25
CA GLU A 52 -8.02 -15.27 8.33
C GLU A 52 -8.06 -15.89 6.92
N THR A 53 -8.37 -17.19 6.84
CA THR A 53 -8.51 -17.94 5.58
C THR A 53 -9.87 -18.62 5.51
N VAL A 54 -10.59 -18.46 4.39
CA VAL A 54 -11.90 -19.08 4.17
C VAL A 54 -11.92 -19.80 2.82
N ALA A 55 -12.51 -21.00 2.78
CA ALA A 55 -12.65 -21.74 1.53
C ALA A 55 -13.49 -20.94 0.51
N GLY A 56 -12.99 -20.85 -0.73
CA GLY A 56 -13.64 -20.07 -1.79
C GLY A 56 -13.27 -18.58 -1.81
N THR A 57 -12.30 -18.15 -1.01
CA THR A 57 -11.72 -16.81 -1.05
C THR A 57 -10.24 -16.86 -1.43
N GLU A 58 -9.75 -15.81 -2.07
CA GLU A 58 -8.33 -15.65 -2.41
C GLU A 58 -7.58 -14.95 -1.27
N PRO A 59 -6.35 -15.37 -0.95
CA PRO A 59 -5.54 -14.70 0.04
C PRO A 59 -4.92 -13.41 -0.53
N PRO A 60 -4.66 -12.41 0.33
CA PRO A 60 -3.91 -11.24 -0.08
C PRO A 60 -2.45 -11.54 -0.38
N LEU A 61 -1.85 -10.68 -1.21
CA LEU A 61 -0.42 -10.70 -1.52
C LEU A 61 0.42 -10.29 -0.31
N PHE A 62 -0.06 -9.31 0.45
CA PHE A 62 0.63 -8.77 1.62
C PHE A 62 -0.38 -8.20 2.60
N VAL A 63 -0.09 -8.28 3.90
CA VAL A 63 -0.98 -7.84 4.98
C VAL A 63 -0.23 -7.09 6.05
N TRP A 64 -0.79 -5.98 6.52
CA TRP A 64 -0.36 -5.32 7.75
C TRP A 64 -1.31 -5.61 8.91
N LYS A 65 -0.84 -6.39 9.90
CA LYS A 65 -1.59 -6.64 11.15
C LYS A 65 -1.89 -5.35 11.92
N LYS A 66 -1.03 -4.34 11.81
CA LYS A 66 -1.27 -2.98 12.30
C LYS A 66 -1.43 -2.06 11.10
N SER A 67 -2.67 -1.71 10.78
CA SER A 67 -3.01 -0.90 9.59
C SER A 67 -2.27 0.45 9.59
N PRO A 68 -1.49 0.74 8.53
CA PRO A 68 -0.99 2.09 8.25
C PRO A 68 -2.08 3.02 7.69
N ALA A 69 -3.26 2.48 7.38
CA ALA A 69 -4.31 3.10 6.60
C ALA A 69 -3.78 3.49 5.21
N LEU A 70 -3.49 2.47 4.39
CA LEU A 70 -2.89 2.59 3.06
C LEU A 70 -3.65 3.55 2.13
N SER A 71 -3.00 4.11 1.13
CA SER A 71 -3.64 5.09 0.24
C SER A 71 -3.12 4.96 -1.18
N GLY A 72 -2.94 6.06 -1.90
CA GLY A 72 -2.38 6.02 -3.25
C GLY A 72 -1.02 5.34 -3.29
N MET A 73 -0.74 4.67 -4.41
CA MET A 73 0.47 3.91 -4.60
C MET A 73 1.02 4.03 -6.02
N ALA A 74 2.34 3.90 -6.16
CA ALA A 74 3.01 3.95 -7.44
C ALA A 74 4.18 2.97 -7.53
N PHE A 75 4.17 2.17 -8.60
CA PHE A 75 5.35 1.43 -9.01
C PHE A 75 6.37 2.38 -9.62
N TYR A 76 7.65 2.13 -9.34
CA TYR A 76 8.74 2.92 -9.88
C TYR A 76 9.55 2.11 -10.89
N ASN A 77 9.40 2.49 -12.16
CA ASN A 77 10.05 1.86 -13.32
C ASN A 77 10.88 2.85 -14.17
N SER A 78 11.18 4.04 -13.65
CA SER A 78 11.99 5.04 -14.34
C SER A 78 13.50 4.79 -14.16
N ASP A 79 14.29 5.19 -15.14
CA ASP A 79 15.76 5.15 -15.09
C ASP A 79 16.37 6.35 -14.36
N VAL A 80 15.58 7.39 -14.05
CA VAL A 80 16.07 8.65 -13.44
C VAL A 80 16.69 8.44 -12.05
N PHE A 81 16.13 7.51 -11.27
CA PHE A 81 16.65 7.12 -9.95
C PHE A 81 16.79 5.60 -9.92
N PRO A 82 17.92 5.04 -10.40
CA PRO A 82 18.11 3.60 -10.52
C PRO A 82 17.92 2.83 -9.21
N GLN A 83 18.25 3.45 -8.07
CA GLN A 83 18.07 2.87 -6.73
C GLN A 83 16.59 2.63 -6.36
N TRP A 84 15.65 3.31 -7.03
CA TRP A 84 14.22 3.12 -6.83
C TRP A 84 13.58 2.17 -7.85
N LYS A 85 14.36 1.59 -8.78
CA LYS A 85 13.83 0.56 -9.68
C LYS A 85 13.30 -0.63 -8.88
N ASN A 86 12.24 -1.23 -9.40
CA ASN A 86 11.57 -2.39 -8.79
C ASN A 86 11.01 -2.10 -7.39
N LYS A 87 10.66 -0.84 -7.11
CA LYS A 87 9.98 -0.44 -5.88
C LYS A 87 8.50 -0.16 -6.11
N LEU A 88 7.71 -0.36 -5.08
CA LEU A 88 6.33 0.13 -4.94
C LEU A 88 6.27 1.07 -3.74
N PHE A 89 5.84 2.29 -3.98
CA PHE A 89 5.62 3.30 -2.94
C PHE A 89 4.14 3.35 -2.58
N ILE A 90 3.80 3.35 -1.30
CA ILE A 90 2.42 3.41 -0.82
C ILE A 90 2.31 4.47 0.26
N GLY A 91 1.39 5.42 0.10
CA GLY A 91 1.13 6.41 1.14
C GLY A 91 0.42 5.79 2.35
N ALA A 92 0.75 6.23 3.56
CA ALA A 92 0.07 5.83 4.79
C ALA A 92 -0.63 7.03 5.45
N LEU A 93 -1.94 6.92 5.65
CA LEU A 93 -2.73 7.99 6.27
C LEU A 93 -2.55 8.02 7.80
N LYS A 94 -2.58 6.86 8.45
CA LYS A 94 -2.48 6.77 9.92
C LYS A 94 -1.04 6.90 10.38
N ASP A 95 -0.12 6.24 9.68
CA ASP A 95 1.29 6.23 10.08
C ASP A 95 2.06 7.47 9.56
N LYS A 96 1.46 8.26 8.66
CA LYS A 96 1.93 9.58 8.21
C LYS A 96 3.31 9.57 7.54
N ASP A 97 3.50 8.58 6.68
CA ASP A 97 4.73 8.36 5.92
C ASP A 97 4.42 7.74 4.55
N VAL A 98 5.46 7.45 3.78
CA VAL A 98 5.38 6.62 2.57
C VAL A 98 6.16 5.34 2.82
N ILE A 99 5.47 4.20 2.64
CA ILE A 99 6.03 2.85 2.70
C ILE A 99 6.77 2.56 1.41
N VAL A 100 7.97 2.01 1.51
CA VAL A 100 8.80 1.57 0.38
C VAL A 100 8.87 0.04 0.37
N LEU A 101 8.34 -0.57 -0.68
CA LEU A 101 8.36 -2.01 -0.88
C LEU A 101 9.31 -2.39 -2.03
N ASN A 102 10.06 -3.47 -1.86
CA ASN A 102 10.68 -4.19 -2.98
C ASN A 102 9.62 -5.02 -3.71
N VAL A 103 9.67 -5.04 -5.04
CA VAL A 103 8.79 -5.88 -5.88
C VAL A 103 9.63 -6.92 -6.60
N SER A 104 9.26 -8.19 -6.47
CA SER A 104 9.87 -9.30 -7.19
C SER A 104 8.77 -10.21 -7.76
N GLY A 105 8.45 -10.04 -9.04
CA GLY A 105 7.30 -10.71 -9.66
C GLY A 105 6.00 -10.41 -8.91
N ASN A 106 5.31 -11.46 -8.47
CA ASN A 106 4.13 -11.39 -7.62
C ASN A 106 4.50 -11.59 -6.14
N SER A 107 5.49 -10.85 -5.65
CA SER A 107 5.87 -10.81 -4.24
C SER A 107 6.39 -9.44 -3.87
N VAL A 108 6.20 -9.06 -2.60
CA VAL A 108 6.72 -7.82 -2.04
C VAL A 108 7.33 -8.01 -0.66
N THR A 109 8.29 -7.17 -0.32
CA THR A 109 8.84 -7.04 1.05
C THR A 109 8.98 -5.57 1.41
N GLU A 110 8.65 -5.21 2.66
CA GLU A 110 8.85 -3.85 3.17
C GLU A 110 10.34 -3.59 3.40
N GLU A 111 10.88 -2.59 2.70
CA GLU A 111 12.29 -2.17 2.82
C GLU A 111 12.47 -1.11 3.89
N GLY A 112 11.50 -0.21 4.01
CA GLY A 112 11.55 0.90 4.95
C GLY A 112 10.47 1.93 4.67
N ARG A 113 10.64 3.10 5.26
CA ARG A 113 9.68 4.22 5.18
C ARG A 113 10.39 5.54 5.01
N ILE A 114 9.77 6.47 4.30
CA ILE A 114 10.28 7.82 4.03
C ILE A 114 9.23 8.88 4.39
N LEU A 115 9.67 10.13 4.57
CA LEU A 115 8.83 11.30 4.91
C LEU A 115 8.19 11.28 6.31
N GLY A 116 8.50 10.31 7.16
CA GLY A 116 7.92 10.22 8.52
C GLY A 116 8.32 11.38 9.44
N ASP A 117 9.47 12.00 9.20
CA ASP A 117 9.95 13.20 9.90
C ASP A 117 9.03 14.42 9.69
N ARG A 118 8.24 14.43 8.60
CA ARG A 118 7.30 15.51 8.28
C ARG A 118 5.98 15.40 9.04
N ASN A 119 5.66 14.22 9.59
CA ASN A 119 4.43 13.96 10.36
C ASN A 119 3.15 14.44 9.64
N GLN A 120 3.05 14.19 8.33
CA GLN A 120 1.88 14.52 7.50
C GLN A 120 1.20 13.26 7.00
N ARG A 121 -0.14 13.20 7.08
CA ARG A 121 -0.91 12.11 6.47
C ARG A 121 -0.69 12.09 4.97
N VAL A 122 -0.44 10.93 4.37
CA VAL A 122 -0.21 10.81 2.92
C VAL A 122 -1.46 10.27 2.22
N ARG A 123 -1.96 11.00 1.23
CA ARG A 123 -3.18 10.66 0.45
C ARG A 123 -2.88 9.95 -0.86
N ASP A 124 -1.96 10.49 -1.65
CA ASP A 124 -1.64 9.94 -2.98
C ASP A 124 -0.14 9.98 -3.22
N VAL A 125 0.34 9.00 -4.00
CA VAL A 125 1.73 8.84 -4.39
C VAL A 125 1.76 8.48 -5.87
N ARG A 126 2.49 9.25 -6.68
CA ARG A 126 2.57 9.08 -8.13
C ARG A 126 4.00 9.24 -8.62
N VAL A 127 4.39 8.46 -9.62
CA VAL A 127 5.63 8.71 -10.36
C VAL A 127 5.29 9.65 -11.53
N GLY A 128 5.94 10.80 -11.57
CA GLY A 128 5.82 11.75 -12.67
C GLY A 128 6.57 11.28 -13.93
N PRO A 129 6.26 11.85 -15.10
CA PRO A 129 6.97 11.52 -16.35
C PRO A 129 8.46 11.94 -16.31
N ASP A 130 8.84 12.81 -15.38
CA ASP A 130 10.22 13.22 -15.11
C ASP A 130 10.97 12.31 -14.13
N GLY A 131 10.34 11.20 -13.70
CA GLY A 131 10.92 10.22 -12.78
C GLY A 131 10.91 10.63 -11.30
N TYR A 132 10.33 11.77 -10.94
CA TYR A 132 10.19 12.12 -9.52
C TYR A 132 8.94 11.48 -8.92
N LEU A 133 8.96 11.24 -7.60
CA LEU A 133 7.74 10.96 -6.85
C LEU A 133 7.02 12.27 -6.56
N TYR A 134 5.71 12.28 -6.78
CA TYR A 134 4.81 13.34 -6.39
C TYR A 134 3.86 12.81 -5.33
N VAL A 135 3.79 13.51 -4.21
CA VAL A 135 3.03 13.08 -3.03
C VAL A 135 2.05 14.17 -2.63
N LEU A 136 0.79 13.79 -2.39
CA LEU A 136 -0.24 14.67 -1.83
C LEU A 136 -0.48 14.32 -0.36
N THR A 137 -0.55 15.33 0.50
CA THR A 137 -0.88 15.14 1.93
C THR A 137 -2.39 15.31 2.20
N ASP A 138 -2.90 14.54 3.16
CA ASP A 138 -4.31 14.50 3.58
C ASP A 138 -4.55 15.43 4.78
N GLU A 139 -4.34 16.73 4.58
CA GLU A 139 -4.40 17.74 5.65
C GLU A 139 -5.27 18.92 5.22
N SER A 140 -5.74 19.72 6.18
CA SER A 140 -6.52 20.94 5.88
C SER A 140 -5.70 21.95 5.06
N ASP A 141 -4.41 22.07 5.36
CA ASP A 141 -3.42 22.82 4.57
C ASP A 141 -2.50 21.83 3.84
N GLY A 142 -3.10 21.08 2.91
CA GLY A 142 -2.44 20.01 2.17
C GLY A 142 -1.31 20.49 1.26
N GLN A 143 -0.32 19.62 1.06
CA GLN A 143 0.89 19.91 0.29
C GLN A 143 0.99 18.99 -0.93
N LEU A 144 1.51 19.54 -2.02
CA LEU A 144 2.09 18.78 -3.12
C LEU A 144 3.60 18.75 -2.95
N LEU A 145 4.17 17.56 -2.76
CA LEU A 145 5.59 17.35 -2.59
C LEU A 145 6.17 16.74 -3.86
N LYS A 146 7.33 17.24 -4.28
CA LYS A 146 8.19 16.57 -5.25
C LYS A 146 9.35 15.93 -4.50
N VAL A 147 9.49 14.61 -4.61
CA VAL A 147 10.37 13.78 -3.78
C VAL A 147 11.36 13.03 -4.67
N SER A 148 12.62 13.02 -4.24
CA SER A 148 13.72 12.27 -4.84
C SER A 148 14.51 11.57 -3.74
N PRO A 149 15.28 10.51 -4.05
CA PRO A 149 16.22 9.96 -3.08
C PRO A 149 17.23 11.02 -2.65
N SER A 150 17.79 10.86 -1.45
CA SER A 150 18.94 11.66 -1.02
C SER A 150 20.08 11.47 -2.01
N ARG A 151 20.80 12.56 -2.32
CA ARG A 151 22.09 12.43 -2.99
C ARG A 151 23.06 11.81 -1.99
N GLU A 152 23.77 10.77 -2.41
CA GLU A 152 24.99 10.35 -1.72
C GLU A 152 26.06 11.45 -1.81
#